data_AF-F8CMP3-F1
#
_entry.id   AF-F8CMP3-F1
#
_cell.length_a   1.000
_cell.length_b   1.000
_cell.length_c   1.000
_cell.angle_alpha   90.00
_cell.angle_beta   90.00
_cell.angle_gamma   90.00
#
_symmetry.space_group_name_H-M   'P 1'
#
loop_
_entity.id
_entity.type
_entity.pdbx_description
1 polymer ?
#
loop_
_entity_poly.entity_id
_entity_poly.type
_entity_poly.pdbx_seq_one_letter_code
_entity_poly.pdbx_strand_id
1 'polypeptide(L)'
;MRGLIFNAVFNLAEKKLGAEAATRLREPFFKRSPVDFFSYPAVDALRLLYATSEALTPVYGSMEAAVRACGAAAVTHFFQSTVGQTLNRLIGKGDPKRLLSHAPTAYSTLVSYGRREYAVLGDKQVRLAFHGDMQPVQYHEGVLQEALSVIGCKSRVVGTPRGVSGADYVITWE
;
A
#
# COMPACT_ATOMS: atom_id res chain seq x y z
N MET A 1 -1.76 -4.62 12.26
CA MET A 1 -2.11 -3.95 11.00
C MET A 1 -3.54 -3.43 11.11
N ARG A 2 -3.86 -2.27 10.52
CA ARG A 2 -5.24 -1.75 10.52
C ARG A 2 -6.15 -2.54 9.57
N GLY A 3 -7.41 -2.73 9.96
CA GLY A 3 -8.47 -3.37 9.17
C GLY A 3 -8.67 -2.75 7.78
N LEU A 4 -8.32 -1.48 7.64
CA LEU A 4 -8.35 -0.71 6.39
C LEU A 4 -7.64 -1.43 5.25
N ILE A 5 -6.47 -2.03 5.53
CA ILE A 5 -5.68 -2.74 4.52
C ILE A 5 -6.41 -4.00 4.04
N PHE A 6 -7.09 -4.71 4.94
CA PHE A 6 -7.89 -5.88 4.60
C PHE A 6 -9.09 -5.49 3.74
N ASN A 7 -9.84 -4.45 4.15
CA ASN A 7 -10.99 -3.96 3.41
C ASN A 7 -10.60 -3.51 1.99
N ALA A 8 -9.47 -2.83 1.85
CA ALA A 8 -8.97 -2.43 0.54
C ALA A 8 -8.70 -3.63 -0.40
N VAL A 9 -8.09 -4.69 0.13
CA VAL A 9 -7.79 -5.91 -0.64
C VAL A 9 -9.07 -6.69 -0.98
N PHE A 10 -10.03 -6.79 -0.05
CA PHE A 10 -11.34 -7.40 -0.32
C PHE A 10 -12.12 -6.63 -1.39
N ASN A 11 -12.16 -5.30 -1.30
CA ASN A 11 -12.84 -4.47 -2.29
C ASN A 11 -12.19 -4.59 -3.68
N LEU A 12 -10.86 -4.72 -3.74
CA LEU A 12 -10.15 -4.98 -4.99
C LEU A 12 -10.55 -6.35 -5.57
N ALA A 13 -10.56 -7.40 -4.74
CA ALA A 13 -10.97 -8.74 -5.15
C ALA A 13 -12.42 -8.74 -5.67
N GLU A 14 -13.34 -8.09 -4.97
CA GLU A 14 -14.74 -7.99 -5.40
C GLU A 14 -14.86 -7.28 -6.75
N LYS A 15 -14.17 -6.15 -6.90
CA LYS A 15 -14.17 -5.36 -8.15
C LYS A 15 -13.61 -6.13 -9.36
N LYS A 16 -12.68 -7.06 -9.14
CA LYS A 16 -11.94 -7.74 -10.22
C LYS A 16 -12.35 -9.19 -10.46
N LEU A 17 -12.83 -9.87 -9.43
CA LEU A 17 -13.17 -11.30 -9.43
C LEU A 17 -14.64 -11.56 -9.10
N GLY A 18 -15.39 -10.54 -8.68
CA GLY A 18 -16.78 -10.65 -8.27
C GLY A 18 -16.97 -10.98 -6.77
N ALA A 19 -18.19 -10.77 -6.28
CA ALA A 19 -18.54 -10.87 -4.87
C ALA A 19 -18.34 -12.27 -4.28
N GLU A 20 -18.60 -13.32 -5.06
CA GLU A 20 -18.45 -14.71 -4.61
C GLU A 20 -16.98 -15.05 -4.34
N ALA A 21 -16.08 -14.67 -5.25
CA ALA A 21 -14.64 -14.87 -5.08
C ALA A 21 -14.10 -14.06 -3.90
N ALA A 22 -14.53 -12.81 -3.75
CA ALA A 22 -14.16 -11.97 -2.61
C ALA A 22 -14.63 -12.55 -1.26
N THR A 23 -15.82 -13.14 -1.25
CA THR A 23 -16.35 -13.82 -0.05
C THR A 23 -15.48 -15.02 0.33
N ARG A 24 -15.15 -15.89 -0.62
CA ARG A 24 -14.24 -17.03 -0.39
C ARG A 24 -12.86 -16.60 0.13
N LEU A 25 -12.32 -15.49 -0.38
CA LEU A 25 -11.03 -14.96 0.09
C LEU A 25 -11.10 -14.38 1.51
N ARG A 26 -12.27 -13.89 1.94
CA ARG A 26 -12.47 -13.28 3.27
C ARG A 26 -12.75 -14.29 4.36
N GLU A 27 -13.54 -15.32 4.08
CA GLU A 27 -14.04 -16.29 5.06
C GLU A 27 -12.97 -16.91 5.98
N PRO A 28 -11.74 -17.24 5.51
CA PRO A 28 -10.70 -17.78 6.38
C PRO A 28 -10.23 -16.82 7.48
N PHE A 29 -10.44 -15.52 7.30
CA PHE A 29 -9.95 -14.47 8.20
C PHE A 29 -11.07 -13.81 8.99
N PHE A 30 -12.21 -13.56 8.34
CA PHE A 30 -13.30 -12.81 8.95
C PHE A 30 -14.69 -13.28 8.53
N LYS A 31 -15.57 -13.45 9.51
CA LYS A 31 -17.02 -13.66 9.28
C LYS A 31 -17.73 -12.41 8.77
N ARG A 32 -17.22 -11.22 9.09
CA ARG A 32 -17.72 -9.90 8.66
C ARG A 32 -16.56 -8.97 8.33
N SER A 33 -16.77 -7.92 7.54
CA SER A 33 -15.70 -6.97 7.23
C SER A 33 -15.05 -6.39 8.50
N PRO A 34 -13.71 -6.31 8.58
CA PRO A 34 -13.03 -5.70 9.72
C PRO A 34 -13.34 -4.20 9.81
N VAL A 35 -13.36 -3.66 11.04
CA VAL A 35 -13.39 -2.22 11.28
C VAL A 35 -12.04 -1.60 10.90
N ASP A 36 -12.05 -0.55 10.09
CA ASP A 36 -10.85 0.02 9.45
C ASP A 36 -9.69 0.29 10.40
N PHE A 37 -9.93 0.95 11.53
CA PHE A 37 -8.85 1.39 12.42
C PHE A 37 -8.62 0.48 13.64
N PHE A 38 -9.25 -0.70 13.66
CA PHE A 38 -8.93 -1.72 14.66
C PHE A 38 -7.66 -2.47 14.28
N SER A 39 -6.98 -3.02 15.29
CA SER A 39 -5.76 -3.81 15.12
C SER A 39 -6.09 -5.28 14.81
N TYR A 40 -5.46 -5.81 13.78
CA TYR A 40 -5.52 -7.23 13.41
C TYR A 40 -4.10 -7.81 13.22
N PRO A 41 -3.94 -9.15 13.33
CA PRO A 41 -2.64 -9.79 13.15
C PRO A 41 -2.03 -9.49 11.77
N ALA A 42 -0.75 -9.12 11.75
CA ALA A 42 -0.04 -8.83 10.48
C ALA A 42 0.08 -10.09 9.60
N VAL A 43 0.22 -11.26 10.23
CA VAL A 43 0.27 -12.55 9.53
C VAL A 43 -0.98 -12.82 8.70
N ASP A 44 -2.17 -12.43 9.18
CA ASP A 44 -3.42 -12.62 8.44
C ASP A 44 -3.50 -11.70 7.23
N ALA A 45 -2.97 -10.48 7.34
CA ALA A 45 -2.90 -9.58 6.21
C ALA A 45 -1.93 -10.08 5.13
N LEU A 46 -0.81 -10.67 5.52
CA LEU A 46 0.13 -11.28 4.57
C LEU A 46 -0.51 -12.49 3.87
N ARG A 47 -1.15 -13.38 4.63
CA ARG A 47 -1.89 -14.52 4.06
C ARG A 47 -2.97 -14.05 3.08
N LEU A 48 -3.74 -13.03 3.44
CA LEU A 48 -4.74 -12.45 2.56
C LEU A 48 -4.12 -11.82 1.31
N LEU A 49 -3.02 -11.06 1.46
CA LEU A 49 -2.31 -10.46 0.35
C LEU A 49 -1.88 -11.52 -0.66
N TYR A 50 -1.22 -12.59 -0.21
CA TYR A 50 -0.77 -13.66 -1.11
C TYR A 50 -1.94 -14.40 -1.77
N ALA A 51 -2.95 -14.82 -1.00
CA ALA A 51 -4.12 -15.50 -1.55
C ALA A 51 -4.89 -14.65 -2.58
N THR A 52 -5.04 -13.35 -2.30
CA THR A 52 -5.72 -12.43 -3.21
C THR A 52 -4.87 -12.15 -4.45
N SER A 53 -3.57 -11.92 -4.30
CA SER A 53 -2.68 -11.69 -5.44
C SER A 53 -2.55 -12.90 -6.36
N GLU A 54 -2.56 -14.11 -5.81
CA GLU A 54 -2.63 -15.36 -6.59
C GLU A 54 -3.93 -15.40 -7.42
N ALA A 55 -5.08 -15.19 -6.77
CA ALA A 55 -6.38 -15.16 -7.46
C ALA A 55 -6.49 -14.04 -8.52
N LEU A 56 -5.78 -12.93 -8.33
CA LEU A 56 -5.73 -11.79 -9.25
C LEU A 56 -4.69 -11.94 -10.37
N THR A 57 -3.80 -12.94 -10.30
CA THR A 57 -2.73 -13.13 -11.29
C THR A 57 -3.25 -13.23 -12.73
N PRO A 58 -4.33 -13.98 -13.04
CA PRO A 58 -4.89 -14.03 -14.39
C PRO A 58 -5.41 -12.68 -14.90
N VAL A 59 -5.83 -11.78 -14.00
CA VAL A 59 -6.37 -10.44 -14.34
C VAL A 59 -5.24 -9.44 -14.60
N TYR A 60 -4.14 -9.55 -13.86
CA TYR A 60 -3.02 -8.61 -13.90
C TYR A 60 -1.80 -9.12 -14.69
N GLY A 61 -1.81 -10.37 -15.14
CA GLY A 61 -0.77 -11.00 -15.95
C GLY A 61 0.42 -11.56 -15.16
N SER A 62 0.67 -11.09 -13.94
CA SER A 62 1.68 -11.68 -13.05
C SER A 62 1.35 -11.48 -11.57
N MET A 63 2.00 -12.28 -10.72
CA MET A 63 1.90 -12.15 -9.26
C MET A 63 2.41 -10.79 -8.78
N GLU A 64 3.52 -10.30 -9.32
CA GLU A 64 4.09 -8.98 -9.00
C GLU A 64 3.13 -7.84 -9.34
N ALA A 65 2.47 -7.93 -10.49
CA ALA A 65 1.48 -6.94 -10.92
C ALA A 65 0.23 -6.96 -10.01
N ALA A 66 -0.22 -8.16 -9.62
CA ALA A 66 -1.33 -8.32 -8.68
C ALA A 66 -0.97 -7.78 -7.27
N VAL A 67 0.25 -8.01 -6.78
CA VAL A 67 0.75 -7.47 -5.52
C VAL A 67 0.84 -5.94 -5.55
N ARG A 68 1.35 -5.35 -6.65
CA ARG A 68 1.33 -3.90 -6.87
C ARG A 68 -0.09 -3.35 -6.80
N ALA A 69 -1.05 -4.03 -7.43
CA ALA A 69 -2.45 -3.62 -7.41
C ALA A 69 -3.06 -3.64 -5.99
N CYS A 70 -2.74 -4.64 -5.17
CA CYS A 70 -3.14 -4.68 -3.76
C CYS A 70 -2.58 -3.49 -2.97
N GLY A 71 -1.32 -3.11 -3.21
CA GLY A 71 -0.70 -1.92 -2.60
C GLY A 71 -1.38 -0.62 -3.03
N ALA A 72 -1.65 -0.47 -4.33
CA ALA A 72 -2.38 0.68 -4.86
C ALA A 72 -3.77 0.79 -4.22
N ALA A 73 -4.55 -0.31 -4.19
CA ALA A 73 -5.87 -0.32 -3.57
C ALA A 73 -5.83 0.11 -2.09
N ALA A 74 -4.83 -0.33 -1.33
CA ALA A 74 -4.66 0.05 0.07
C ALA A 74 -4.48 1.55 0.26
N VAL A 75 -3.66 2.21 -0.57
CA VAL A 75 -3.45 3.66 -0.44
C VAL A 75 -4.62 4.47 -0.98
N THR A 76 -5.28 4.01 -2.04
CA THR A 76 -6.53 4.64 -2.52
C THR A 76 -7.59 4.63 -1.41
N HIS A 77 -7.77 3.49 -0.74
CA HIS A 77 -8.70 3.37 0.38
C HIS A 77 -8.29 4.22 1.58
N PHE A 78 -6.98 4.32 1.85
CA PHE A 78 -6.46 5.22 2.88
C PHE A 78 -6.87 6.67 2.62
N PHE A 79 -6.67 7.18 1.40
CA PHE A 79 -7.07 8.55 1.04
C PHE A 79 -8.58 8.79 1.08
N GLN A 80 -9.41 7.74 1.03
CA GLN A 80 -10.86 7.84 1.21
C GLN A 80 -11.26 7.97 2.69
N SER A 81 -10.42 7.48 3.62
CA SER A 81 -10.68 7.56 5.07
C SER A 81 -10.55 8.99 5.62
N THR A 82 -11.18 9.28 6.77
CA THR A 82 -11.06 10.58 7.45
C THR A 82 -9.62 10.95 7.78
N VAL A 83 -8.81 9.97 8.21
CA VAL A 83 -7.38 10.16 8.51
C VAL A 83 -6.61 10.53 7.25
N GLY A 84 -6.79 9.77 6.17
CA GLY A 84 -6.12 10.04 4.90
C GLY A 84 -6.56 11.35 4.25
N GLN A 85 -7.85 11.72 4.32
CA GLN A 85 -8.33 13.02 3.85
C GLN A 85 -7.71 14.18 4.64
N THR A 86 -7.55 14.02 5.95
CA THR A 86 -6.89 15.02 6.80
C THR A 86 -5.42 15.20 6.40
N LEU A 87 -4.67 14.10 6.26
CA LEU A 87 -3.29 14.16 5.79
C LEU A 87 -3.18 14.74 4.38
N ASN A 88 -4.06 14.35 3.46
CA ASN A 88 -4.06 14.87 2.09
C ASN A 88 -4.25 16.39 2.05
N ARG A 89 -5.15 16.93 2.89
CA ARG A 89 -5.32 18.39 3.03
C ARG A 89 -4.07 19.08 3.57
N LEU A 90 -3.36 18.44 4.51
CA LEU A 90 -2.10 18.96 5.07
C LEU A 90 -0.94 18.88 4.07
N ILE A 91 -0.93 17.91 3.16
CA ILE A 91 0.11 17.77 2.13
C ILE A 91 -0.13 18.79 1.00
N GLY A 92 -1.38 19.05 0.63
CA GLY A 92 -1.72 19.90 -0.50
C GLY A 92 -1.56 19.16 -1.84
N LYS A 93 -1.85 19.84 -2.95
CA LYS A 93 -1.78 19.25 -4.31
C LYS A 93 -0.42 19.54 -4.96
N GLY A 94 0.06 18.60 -5.77
CA GLY A 94 1.18 18.82 -6.69
C GLY A 94 2.57 18.89 -6.07
N ASP A 95 2.76 18.44 -4.83
CA ASP A 95 4.08 18.41 -4.17
C ASP A 95 4.50 16.97 -3.78
N PRO A 96 5.23 16.27 -4.66
CA PRO A 96 5.74 14.92 -4.39
C PRO A 96 6.68 14.86 -3.18
N LYS A 97 7.54 15.87 -2.97
CA LYS A 97 8.47 15.88 -1.83
C LYS A 97 7.72 15.94 -0.52
N ARG A 98 6.70 16.80 -0.43
CA ARG A 98 5.85 16.93 0.75
C ARG A 98 5.03 15.66 0.99
N LEU A 99 4.44 15.07 -0.05
CA LEU A 99 3.74 13.79 0.09
C LEU A 99 4.67 12.71 0.67
N LEU A 100 5.87 12.57 0.10
CA LEU A 100 6.81 11.51 0.44
C LEU A 100 7.50 11.75 1.79
N SER A 101 7.75 13.00 2.17
CA SER A 101 8.28 13.32 3.51
C SER A 101 7.29 13.02 4.63
N HIS A 102 5.99 13.05 4.34
CA HIS A 102 4.92 12.65 5.27
C HIS A 102 4.61 11.15 5.24
N ALA A 103 5.17 10.37 4.31
CA ALA A 103 4.92 8.93 4.23
C ALA A 103 5.18 8.18 5.55
N PRO A 104 6.27 8.42 6.31
CA PRO A 104 6.48 7.75 7.60
C PRO A 104 5.34 7.99 8.60
N THR A 105 4.78 9.21 8.62
CA THR A 105 3.62 9.55 9.46
C THR A 105 2.36 8.84 8.98
N ALA A 106 2.12 8.77 7.67
CA ALA A 106 0.97 8.04 7.15
C ALA A 106 1.04 6.54 7.49
N TYR A 107 2.19 5.90 7.31
CA TYR A 107 2.40 4.49 7.64
C TYR A 107 2.16 4.19 9.12
N SER A 108 2.58 5.06 10.05
CA SER A 108 2.39 4.83 11.49
C SER A 108 0.92 4.82 11.93
N THR A 109 0.02 5.40 11.12
CA THR A 109 -1.43 5.28 11.37
C THR A 109 -1.98 3.89 11.03
N LEU A 110 -1.34 3.19 10.08
CA LEU A 110 -1.79 1.92 9.49
C LEU A 110 -1.09 0.68 10.06
N VAL A 111 0.14 0.83 10.54
CA VAL A 111 0.93 -0.26 11.12
C VAL A 111 1.67 0.20 12.37
N SER A 112 1.82 -0.72 13.33
CA SER A 112 2.59 -0.52 14.56
C SER A 112 4.01 -1.08 14.47
N TYR A 113 4.47 -1.43 13.27
CA TYR A 113 5.75 -2.06 13.01
C TYR A 113 6.44 -1.41 11.82
N GLY A 114 7.75 -1.64 11.76
CA GLY A 114 8.63 -1.13 10.73
C GLY A 114 8.91 0.37 10.88
N ARG A 115 9.99 0.83 10.24
CA ARG A 115 10.44 2.22 10.20
C ARG A 115 10.67 2.64 8.76
N ARG A 116 10.27 3.87 8.43
CA ARG A 116 10.47 4.47 7.10
C ARG A 116 11.29 5.73 7.25
N GLU A 117 12.33 5.85 6.45
CA GLU A 117 13.22 7.01 6.44
C GLU A 117 13.17 7.69 5.09
N TYR A 118 12.89 9.00 5.09
CA TYR A 118 12.87 9.83 3.90
C TYR A 118 14.20 10.54 3.72
N ALA A 119 14.75 10.46 2.51
CA ALA A 119 15.95 11.18 2.13
C ALA A 119 15.77 11.84 0.76
N VAL A 120 16.13 13.12 0.65
CA VAL A 120 16.23 13.81 -0.63
C VAL A 120 17.52 13.38 -1.31
N LEU A 121 17.42 12.89 -2.55
CA LEU A 121 18.58 12.56 -3.38
C LEU A 121 18.86 13.65 -4.43
N GLY A 122 17.84 14.44 -4.78
CA GLY A 122 17.93 15.58 -5.68
C GLY A 122 16.61 16.32 -5.82
N ASP A 123 16.51 17.19 -6.82
CA ASP A 123 15.33 18.04 -7.00
C ASP A 123 14.06 17.29 -7.37
N LYS A 124 14.20 16.23 -8.17
CA LYS A 124 13.11 15.37 -8.61
C LYS A 124 13.32 13.90 -8.25
N GLN A 125 14.07 13.67 -7.16
CA GLN A 125 14.45 12.33 -6.74
C GLN A 125 14.55 12.23 -5.22
N VAL A 126 13.93 11.21 -4.66
CA VAL A 126 14.01 10.88 -3.23
C VAL A 126 14.18 9.37 -3.04
N ARG A 127 14.55 9.00 -1.82
CA ARG A 127 14.53 7.62 -1.34
C ARG A 127 13.65 7.49 -0.11
N LEU A 128 12.85 6.43 -0.07
CA LEU A 128 12.30 5.92 1.18
C LEU A 128 12.98 4.59 1.52
N ALA A 129 13.64 4.52 2.67
CA ALA A 129 14.21 3.27 3.20
C ALA A 129 13.23 2.65 4.20
N PHE A 130 12.83 1.41 3.97
CA PHE A 130 11.91 0.64 4.80
C PHE A 130 12.71 -0.41 5.58
N HIS A 131 12.43 -0.51 6.88
CA HIS A 131 13.06 -1.46 7.79
C HIS A 131 12.00 -2.15 8.65
N GLY A 132 12.09 -3.46 8.82
CA GLY A 132 11.14 -4.24 9.62
C GLY A 132 9.76 -4.39 8.97
N ASP A 133 9.68 -4.28 7.65
CA ASP A 133 8.47 -4.52 6.88
C ASP A 133 8.39 -5.94 6.36
N MET A 134 7.17 -6.46 6.25
CA MET A 134 6.94 -7.88 5.93
C MET A 134 6.36 -8.06 4.52
N GLN A 135 5.86 -6.99 3.92
CA GLN A 135 5.26 -7.03 2.59
C GLN A 135 6.35 -7.16 1.51
N PRO A 136 6.06 -7.89 0.42
CA PRO A 136 6.94 -7.93 -0.74
C PRO A 136 7.15 -6.54 -1.33
N VAL A 137 8.32 -6.29 -1.93
CA VAL A 137 8.73 -4.97 -2.43
C VAL A 137 7.68 -4.35 -3.37
N GLN A 138 7.06 -5.18 -4.21
CA GLN A 138 6.04 -4.78 -5.17
C GLN A 138 4.81 -4.16 -4.51
N TYR A 139 4.47 -4.54 -3.28
CA TYR A 139 3.33 -3.97 -2.58
C TYR A 139 3.53 -2.47 -2.35
N HIS A 140 4.71 -2.09 -1.84
CA HIS A 140 5.02 -0.69 -1.58
C HIS A 140 5.36 0.09 -2.85
N GLU A 141 5.87 -0.56 -3.90
CA GLU A 141 5.91 0.06 -5.24
C GLU A 141 4.52 0.54 -5.67
N GLY A 142 3.51 -0.34 -5.52
CA GLY A 142 2.11 -0.03 -5.82
C GLY A 142 1.56 1.10 -4.95
N VAL A 143 1.79 1.05 -3.63
CA VAL A 143 1.39 2.11 -2.69
C VAL A 143 1.97 3.46 -3.10
N LEU A 144 3.28 3.53 -3.32
CA LEU A 144 3.97 4.79 -3.57
C LEU A 144 3.62 5.36 -4.95
N GLN A 145 3.50 4.50 -5.96
CA GLN A 145 3.13 4.90 -7.32
C GLN A 145 1.70 5.47 -7.36
N GLU A 146 0.75 4.81 -6.70
CA GLU A 146 -0.64 5.26 -6.63
C GLU A 146 -0.77 6.55 -5.81
N ALA A 147 -0.03 6.69 -4.70
CA ALA A 147 -0.06 7.91 -3.90
C ALA A 147 0.37 9.15 -4.70
N LEU A 148 1.39 9.00 -5.55
CA LEU A 148 1.85 10.07 -6.44
C LEU A 148 0.83 10.34 -7.56
N SER A 149 0.20 9.30 -8.09
CA SER A 149 -0.87 9.44 -9.08
C SER A 149 -2.07 10.25 -8.54
N VAL A 150 -2.47 10.01 -7.29
CA VAL A 150 -3.57 10.72 -6.62
C VAL A 150 -3.34 12.23 -6.54
N ILE A 151 -2.09 12.68 -6.41
CA ILE A 151 -1.76 14.11 -6.40
C ILE A 151 -1.46 14.69 -7.80
N GLY A 152 -1.69 13.91 -8.87
CA GLY A 152 -1.46 14.30 -10.25
C GLY A 152 0.01 14.26 -10.69
N CYS A 153 0.87 13.55 -9.97
CA CYS A 153 2.29 13.45 -10.28
C CYS A 153 2.61 12.21 -11.13
N LYS A 154 3.10 12.45 -12.35
CA LYS A 154 3.71 11.40 -13.17
C LYS A 154 5.09 11.07 -12.60
N SER A 155 5.23 9.85 -12.12
CA SER A 155 6.40 9.41 -11.36
C SER A 155 6.76 7.97 -11.67
N ARG A 156 7.96 7.57 -11.25
CA ARG A 156 8.44 6.19 -11.28
C ARG A 156 8.94 5.81 -9.89
N VAL A 157 8.52 4.64 -9.43
CA VAL A 157 9.00 4.02 -8.19
C VAL A 157 9.77 2.76 -8.54
N VAL A 158 10.98 2.60 -7.99
CA VAL A 158 11.79 1.39 -8.13
C VAL A 158 12.18 0.90 -6.75
N GLY A 159 11.69 -0.29 -6.39
CA GLY A 159 12.03 -0.94 -5.13
C GLY A 159 13.23 -1.87 -5.26
N THR A 160 14.11 -1.88 -4.25
CA THR A 160 15.24 -2.80 -4.14
C THR A 160 15.22 -3.46 -2.76
N PRO A 161 15.03 -4.79 -2.67
CA PRO A 161 15.07 -5.51 -1.38
C PRO A 161 16.40 -5.33 -0.65
N ARG A 162 16.33 -5.18 0.67
CA ARG A 162 17.46 -5.06 1.61
C ARG A 162 17.29 -6.11 2.72
N GLY A 163 17.68 -7.35 2.41
CA GLY A 163 17.47 -8.48 3.31
C GLY A 163 16.00 -8.94 3.35
N VAL A 164 15.63 -9.61 4.44
CA VAL A 164 14.31 -10.27 4.57
C VAL A 164 13.17 -9.29 4.84
N SER A 165 13.45 -8.21 5.58
CA SER A 165 12.42 -7.27 6.06
C SER A 165 12.73 -5.81 5.76
N GLY A 166 13.49 -5.55 4.70
CA GLY A 166 13.89 -4.20 4.32
C GLY A 166 13.83 -3.99 2.82
N ALA A 167 13.65 -2.74 2.41
CA ALA A 167 13.70 -2.34 1.01
C ALA A 167 13.97 -0.84 0.88
N ASP A 168 14.72 -0.46 -0.16
CA ASP A 168 14.84 0.94 -0.58
C ASP A 168 13.91 1.20 -1.76
N TYR A 169 13.20 2.31 -1.74
CA TYR A 169 12.38 2.79 -2.85
C TYR A 169 12.97 4.09 -3.37
N VAL A 170 13.55 4.05 -4.57
CA VAL A 170 13.96 5.26 -5.28
C VAL A 170 12.79 5.75 -6.10
N ILE A 171 12.46 7.03 -5.91
CA ILE A 171 11.28 7.65 -6.49
C ILE A 171 11.73 8.87 -7.28
N THR A 172 11.31 8.94 -8.55
CA THR A 172 11.64 10.03 -9.48
C THR A 172 10.38 10.59 -10.13
N TRP A 173 10.36 11.87 -10.46
CA TRP A 173 9.24 12.51 -11.18
C TRP A 173 9.71 13.55 -12.22
N GLU A 174 8.80 13.94 -13.11
CA GLU A 174 9.01 14.99 -14.13
C GLU A 174 8.70 16.39 -13.61
#